data_AF-A0AAU6MJD5-F1
#
_entry.id   AF-A0AAU6MJD5-F1
#
_cell.length_a   1.000
_cell.length_b   1.000
_cell.length_c   1.000
_cell.angle_alpha   90.00
_cell.angle_beta   90.00
_cell.angle_gamma   90.00
#
_symmetry.space_group_name_H-M   'P 1'
#
loop_
_entity.id
_entity.type
_entity.pdbx_description
1 polymer ?
#
loop_
_entity_poly.entity_id
_entity_poly.type
_entity_poly.pdbx_seq_one_letter_code
_entity_poly.pdbx_strand_id
1 'polypeptide(L)'
;MDDYSLLDLFWTMLWFFLWVMWLFLLFKVITDIFRSHDLSGWGKAGWLILTLLLPYIGVLIYVIVRGKSMSRRDIKEAQDRDAAFKAYVREAAGTSDTAGADATRKGSHVDDLARLAELRDRGAVTEEEYQRAKTKLLA
;
A
#
# COMPACT_ATOMS: atom_id res chain seq x y z
N MET A 1 26.73 -18.29 54.67
CA MET A 1 26.58 -18.74 53.27
C MET A 1 25.14 -18.42 52.96
N ASP A 2 24.88 -17.32 52.28
CA ASP A 2 23.50 -16.95 51.97
C ASP A 2 22.98 -17.99 50.97
N ASP A 3 21.93 -18.71 51.34
CA ASP A 3 21.35 -19.77 50.52
C ASP A 3 20.74 -19.14 49.26
N TYR A 4 21.51 -19.19 48.16
CA TYR A 4 21.06 -18.74 46.84
C TYR A 4 19.91 -19.63 46.40
N SER A 5 18.69 -19.14 46.60
CA SER A 5 17.49 -19.92 46.31
C SER A 5 17.30 -20.05 44.80
N LEU A 6 16.61 -21.10 44.35
CA LEU A 6 16.26 -21.27 42.92
C LEU A 6 15.49 -20.05 42.38
N LEU A 7 14.73 -19.38 43.26
CA LEU A 7 14.01 -18.15 42.96
C LEU A 7 14.97 -16.96 42.72
N ASP A 8 16.06 -16.85 43.47
CA ASP A 8 17.09 -15.84 43.27
C ASP A 8 17.87 -16.09 41.98
N LEU A 9 18.14 -17.37 41.65
CA LEU A 9 18.73 -17.75 40.37
C LEU A 9 17.81 -17.41 39.20
N PHE A 10 16.50 -17.63 39.34
CA PHE A 10 15.51 -17.22 38.34
C PHE A 10 15.51 -15.70 38.15
N TRP A 11 15.46 -14.93 39.24
CA TRP A 11 15.49 -13.46 39.16
C TRP A 11 16.78 -12.93 38.55
N THR A 12 17.93 -13.47 38.94
CA THR A 12 19.23 -13.06 38.37
C THR A 12 19.33 -13.41 36.89
N MET A 13 18.84 -14.58 36.45
CA MET A 13 18.80 -14.95 35.04
C MET A 13 17.81 -14.09 34.25
N LEU A 14 16.65 -13.76 34.82
CA LEU A 14 15.68 -12.82 34.23
C LEU A 14 16.28 -11.42 34.09
N TRP A 15 16.96 -10.93 35.13
CA TRP A 15 17.62 -9.62 35.13
C TRP A 15 18.76 -9.57 34.12
N PHE A 16 19.55 -10.64 34.03
CA PHE A 16 20.59 -10.80 33.02
C PHE A 16 20.01 -10.81 31.61
N PHE A 17 18.93 -11.56 31.37
CA PHE A 17 18.24 -11.57 30.09
C PHE A 17 17.69 -10.19 29.72
N LEU A 18 17.04 -9.50 30.65
CA LEU A 18 16.56 -8.12 30.47
C LEU A 18 17.71 -7.17 30.13
N TRP A 19 18.87 -7.34 30.78
CA TRP A 19 20.06 -6.54 30.52
C TRP A 19 20.66 -6.80 29.13
N VAL A 20 20.76 -8.07 28.71
CA VAL A 20 21.20 -8.45 27.37
C VAL A 20 20.22 -7.96 26.30
N MET A 21 18.91 -8.12 26.53
CA MET A 21 17.86 -7.60 25.64
C MET A 21 17.91 -6.08 25.55
N TRP A 22 18.17 -5.39 26.67
CA TRP A 22 18.35 -3.95 26.72
C TRP A 22 19.54 -3.49 25.86
N LEU A 23 20.70 -4.14 25.98
CA LEU A 23 21.85 -3.85 25.13
C LEU A 23 21.56 -4.13 23.66
N PHE A 24 20.88 -5.23 23.35
CA PHE A 24 20.48 -5.54 21.98
C PHE A 24 19.58 -4.46 21.38
N LEU A 25 18.59 -3.97 22.14
CA LEU A 25 17.75 -2.85 21.73
C LEU A 25 18.56 -1.57 21.53
N LEU A 26 19.50 -1.27 22.43
CA LEU A 26 20.41 -0.14 22.28
C LEU A 26 21.17 -0.23 20.94
N PHE A 27 21.85 -1.35 20.67
CA PHE A 27 22.58 -1.54 19.41
C PHE A 27 21.68 -1.48 18.18
N LYS A 28 20.47 -2.05 18.24
CA LYS A 28 19.49 -2.00 17.16
C LYS A 28 19.06 -0.56 16.87
N VAL A 29 18.73 0.22 17.91
CA VAL A 29 18.34 1.64 17.77
C VAL A 29 19.48 2.46 17.21
N ILE A 30 20.71 2.26 17.71
CA ILE A 30 21.91 2.92 17.21
C ILE A 30 22.12 2.63 15.72
N THR A 31 22.08 1.35 15.33
CA THR A 31 22.26 0.92 13.93
C THR A 31 21.18 1.49 13.02
N ASP A 32 19.95 1.56 13.52
CA ASP A 32 18.82 2.12 12.79
C ASP A 32 18.94 3.64 12.61
N ILE A 33 19.39 4.37 13.64
CA ILE A 33 19.72 5.81 13.54
C ILE A 33 20.84 6.02 12.50
N PHE A 34 21.88 5.20 12.51
CA PHE A 34 22.96 5.30 11.52
C PHE A 34 22.45 5.03 10.10
N ARG A 35 21.60 4.02 9.91
CA ARG A 35 20.99 3.65 8.63
C ARG A 35 19.95 4.67 8.14
N SER A 36 19.40 5.50 9.02
CA SER A 36 18.56 6.62 8.60
C SER A 36 19.43 7.74 8.01
N HIS A 37 19.36 7.90 6.69
CA HIS A 37 20.08 8.96 5.95
C HIS A 37 19.32 10.30 5.97
N ASP A 38 18.14 10.33 6.59
CA ASP A 38 17.18 11.44 6.57
C ASP A 38 17.41 12.48 7.69
N LEU A 39 18.35 12.22 8.61
CA LEU A 39 18.61 13.05 9.79
C LEU A 39 20.04 13.61 9.78
N SER A 40 20.18 14.92 9.94
CA SER A 40 21.46 15.62 10.07
C SER A 40 22.26 15.09 11.27
N GLY A 41 23.60 15.10 11.18
CA GLY A 41 24.49 14.47 12.17
C GLY A 41 24.28 14.91 13.62
N TRP A 42 23.82 16.14 13.84
CA TRP A 42 23.45 16.65 15.18
C TRP A 42 22.20 16.00 15.76
N GLY A 43 21.21 15.67 14.93
CA GLY A 43 20.04 14.90 15.36
C GLY A 43 20.42 13.48 15.80
N LYS A 44 21.36 12.85 15.10
CA LYS A 44 21.86 11.50 15.46
C LYS A 44 22.57 11.50 16.82
N ALA A 45 23.41 12.50 17.08
CA ALA A 45 24.14 12.62 18.34
C ALA A 45 23.20 12.87 19.54
N GLY A 46 22.22 13.77 19.39
CA GLY A 46 21.23 14.03 20.45
C GLY A 46 20.38 12.80 20.78
N TRP A 47 19.99 12.02 19.75
CA TRP A 47 19.27 10.77 19.94
C TRP A 47 20.08 9.71 20.67
N LEU A 48 21.35 9.53 20.30
CA LEU A 48 22.27 8.62 20.97
C LEU A 48 22.40 8.94 22.47
N ILE A 49 22.61 10.22 22.80
CA ILE A 49 22.77 10.67 24.20
C ILE A 49 21.48 10.46 24.98
N LEU A 50 20.32 10.80 24.40
CA LEU A 50 19.02 10.63 25.04
C LEU A 50 18.70 9.14 25.32
N THR A 51 18.94 8.26 24.34
CA THR A 51 18.71 6.81 24.50
C THR A 51 19.69 6.19 25.49
N LEU A 52 20.91 6.71 25.58
CA LEU A 52 21.93 6.21 26.52
C LEU A 52 21.65 6.65 27.97
N LEU A 53 21.24 7.91 28.18
CA LEU A 53 21.04 8.46 29.53
C LEU A 53 19.70 8.07 30.16
N LEU A 54 18.62 7.97 29.39
CA LEU A 54 17.30 7.64 29.94
C LEU A 54 16.62 6.55 29.10
N PRO A 55 16.73 5.27 29.51
CA PRO A 55 16.07 4.14 28.86
C PRO A 55 14.58 4.36 28.62
N TYR A 56 13.88 4.81 29.65
CA TYR A 56 12.42 4.96 29.64
C TYR A 56 11.95 6.19 28.87
N ILE A 57 12.67 7.31 28.96
CA ILE A 57 12.34 8.53 28.19
C ILE A 57 12.78 8.39 26.73
N GLY A 58 13.87 7.66 26.46
CA GLY A 58 14.31 7.33 25.11
C GLY A 58 13.24 6.56 24.32
N VAL A 59 12.60 5.57 24.94
CA VAL A 59 11.47 4.83 24.34
C VAL A 59 10.26 5.75 24.13
N LEU A 60 9.92 6.59 25.11
CA LEU A 60 8.78 7.50 25.04
C LEU A 60 8.94 8.52 23.90
N ILE A 61 10.10 9.15 23.78
CA ILE A 61 10.40 10.10 22.70
C ILE A 61 10.51 9.35 21.37
N TYR A 62 11.06 8.12 21.35
CA TYR A 62 11.13 7.33 20.12
C TYR A 62 9.75 7.05 19.55
N VAL A 63 8.77 6.68 20.39
CA VAL A 63 7.38 6.51 19.95
C VAL A 63 6.80 7.82 19.41
N ILE A 64 7.06 8.96 20.05
CA ILE A 64 6.54 10.27 19.62
C ILE A 64 7.14 10.71 18.27
N VAL A 65 8.45 10.53 18.08
CA VAL A 65 9.15 10.96 16.85
C VAL A 65 8.99 9.94 15.72
N ARG A 66 9.02 8.65 16.03
CA ARG A 66 8.89 7.56 15.04
C ARG A 66 7.44 7.28 14.65
N GLY A 67 6.46 7.53 15.52
CA GLY A 67 5.03 7.39 15.21
C GLY A 67 4.59 8.27 14.03
N LYS A 68 5.25 9.40 13.85
CA LYS A 68 5.01 10.33 12.73
C LYS A 68 5.63 9.87 11.40
N SER A 69 6.64 9.00 11.43
CA SER A 69 7.30 8.46 10.22
C SER A 69 6.51 7.32 9.56
N MET A 70 5.67 6.62 10.31
CA MET A 70 4.79 5.57 9.78
C MET A 70 3.63 6.20 9.01
N SER A 71 2.93 7.15 9.63
CA SER A 71 1.83 7.90 9.00
C SER A 71 2.23 8.60 7.69
N ARG A 72 3.44 9.18 7.59
CA ARG A 72 3.86 9.84 6.34
C ARG A 72 4.16 8.87 5.20
N ARG A 73 4.66 7.67 5.51
CA ARG A 73 4.91 6.62 4.51
C ARG A 73 3.60 5.99 4.06
N ASP A 74 2.69 5.74 4.99
CA ASP A 74 1.36 5.22 4.69
C ASP A 74 0.55 6.19 3.83
N ILE A 75 0.63 7.50 4.11
CA ILE A 75 -0.02 8.52 3.28
C ILE A 75 0.61 8.58 1.89
N LYS A 76 1.95 8.47 1.78
CA LYS A 76 2.63 8.49 0.48
C LYS A 76 2.33 7.23 -0.34
N GLU A 77 2.36 6.05 0.27
CA GLU A 77 1.96 4.80 -0.39
C GLU A 77 0.48 4.80 -0.75
N ALA A 78 -0.40 5.33 0.10
CA ALA A 78 -1.82 5.49 -0.23
C ALA A 78 -2.02 6.43 -1.42
N GLN A 79 -1.29 7.56 -1.49
CA GLN A 79 -1.33 8.48 -2.63
C GLN A 79 -0.77 7.85 -3.91
N ASP A 80 0.35 7.14 -3.82
CA ASP A 80 0.97 6.48 -4.98
C ASP A 80 0.08 5.33 -5.50
N ARG A 81 -0.60 4.59 -4.60
CA ARG A 81 -1.60 3.57 -4.96
C ARG A 81 -2.87 4.16 -5.57
N ASP A 82 -3.38 5.27 -5.04
CA ASP A 82 -4.53 5.99 -5.60
C ASP A 82 -4.22 6.54 -7.00
N ALA A 83 -2.99 7.04 -7.21
CA ALA A 83 -2.54 7.53 -8.51
C ALA A 83 -2.44 6.39 -9.54
N ALA A 84 -1.87 5.25 -9.15
CA ALA A 84 -1.80 4.05 -9.98
C ALA A 84 -3.19 3.48 -10.30
N PHE A 85 -4.11 3.47 -9.33
CA PHE A 85 -5.49 3.05 -9.53
C PHE A 85 -6.23 3.99 -10.49
N LYS A 86 -6.10 5.31 -10.33
CA LYS A 86 -6.67 6.29 -11.26
C LYS A 86 -6.10 6.17 -12.67
N ALA A 87 -4.81 5.86 -12.81
CA ALA A 87 -4.18 5.61 -14.11
C ALA A 87 -4.75 4.34 -14.75
N TYR A 88 -4.85 3.24 -14.00
CA TYR A 88 -5.48 1.99 -14.47
C TYR A 88 -6.95 2.20 -14.83
N VAL A 89 -7.71 2.91 -14.00
CA VAL A 89 -9.11 3.25 -14.30
C VAL A 89 -9.19 4.18 -15.50
N ARG A 90 -8.30 5.16 -15.70
CA ARG A 90 -8.29 6.01 -16.89
C ARG A 90 -7.81 5.27 -18.13
N GLU A 91 -7.04 4.20 -18.01
CA GLU A 91 -6.59 3.40 -19.15
C GLU A 91 -7.61 2.32 -19.51
N ALA A 92 -8.24 1.69 -18.51
CA ALA A 92 -9.39 0.80 -18.68
C ALA A 92 -10.65 1.57 -19.11
N ALA A 93 -10.87 2.74 -18.50
CA ALA A 93 -11.85 3.74 -18.96
C ALA A 93 -11.39 4.35 -20.26
N GLY A 94 -10.10 4.56 -20.55
CA GLY A 94 -9.60 5.09 -21.83
C GLY A 94 -9.82 4.13 -22.99
N THR A 95 -9.73 2.83 -22.70
CA THR A 95 -10.16 1.75 -23.60
C THR A 95 -11.68 1.57 -23.63
N SER A 96 -12.42 2.27 -22.75
CA SER A 96 -13.88 2.38 -22.78
C SER A 96 -14.43 3.83 -22.87
N ASP A 97 -13.60 4.85 -23.16
CA ASP A 97 -13.90 6.31 -23.17
C ASP A 97 -13.99 6.78 -24.62
N THR A 98 -14.06 5.83 -25.55
CA THR A 98 -15.05 5.96 -26.60
C THR A 98 -16.49 5.92 -26.05
N ALA A 99 -16.72 5.67 -24.75
CA ALA A 99 -18.03 5.65 -24.09
C ALA A 99 -18.28 6.73 -23.02
N GLY A 100 -18.50 7.97 -23.49
CA GLY A 100 -19.43 8.86 -22.80
C GLY A 100 -20.78 8.15 -22.65
N ALA A 101 -21.10 7.79 -21.41
CA ALA A 101 -22.01 6.70 -21.02
C ALA A 101 -23.50 6.83 -21.44
N ASP A 102 -23.85 7.77 -22.31
CA ASP A 102 -25.20 7.94 -22.85
C ASP A 102 -25.24 8.20 -24.38
N ALA A 103 -24.15 8.71 -24.98
CA ALA A 103 -24.04 8.90 -26.43
C ALA A 103 -23.47 7.66 -27.15
N THR A 104 -22.63 6.88 -26.48
CA THR A 104 -21.89 5.78 -27.11
C THR A 104 -22.66 4.48 -27.20
N ARG A 105 -23.61 4.24 -26.29
CA ARG A 105 -24.53 3.11 -26.45
C ARG A 105 -25.29 3.23 -27.79
N LYS A 106 -25.72 4.45 -28.14
CA LYS A 106 -26.39 4.74 -29.41
C LYS A 106 -25.46 4.61 -30.63
N GLY A 107 -24.20 5.03 -30.51
CA GLY A 107 -23.18 4.86 -31.56
C GLY A 107 -22.83 3.40 -31.82
N SER A 108 -22.60 2.62 -30.76
CA SER A 108 -22.30 1.18 -30.84
C SER A 108 -23.43 0.40 -31.50
N HIS A 109 -24.69 0.68 -31.15
CA HIS A 109 -25.83 0.03 -31.79
C HIS A 109 -25.94 0.35 -33.29
N VAL A 110 -25.56 1.55 -33.72
CA VAL A 110 -25.55 1.93 -35.14
C VAL A 110 -24.42 1.21 -35.90
N ASP A 111 -23.23 1.13 -35.31
CA ASP A 111 -22.09 0.40 -35.90
C ASP A 111 -22.35 -1.11 -35.98
N ASP A 112 -23.01 -1.70 -34.97
CA ASP A 112 -23.38 -3.11 -34.96
C ASP A 112 -24.48 -3.41 -36.01
N LEU A 113 -25.44 -2.49 -36.21
CA LEU A 113 -26.45 -2.61 -37.28
C LEU A 113 -25.82 -2.53 -38.68
N ALA A 114 -24.81 -1.69 -38.86
CA ALA A 114 -24.07 -1.57 -40.13
C ALA A 114 -23.30 -2.86 -40.45
N ARG A 115 -22.64 -3.48 -39.45
CA ARG A 115 -21.97 -4.77 -39.60
C ARG A 115 -22.94 -5.91 -39.90
N LEU A 116 -24.10 -5.93 -39.27
CA LEU A 116 -25.15 -6.91 -39.55
C LEU A 116 -25.68 -6.79 -40.99
N ALA A 117 -25.82 -5.58 -41.52
CA ALA A 117 -26.21 -5.36 -42.92
C ALA A 117 -25.13 -5.87 -43.90
N GLU A 118 -23.86 -5.60 -43.61
CA GLU A 118 -22.74 -6.08 -44.44
C GLU A 118 -22.63 -7.62 -44.42
N LEU A 119 -22.91 -8.26 -43.29
CA LEU A 119 -22.94 -9.73 -43.18
C LEU A 119 -24.10 -10.35 -43.97
N ARG A 120 -25.27 -9.70 -43.99
CA ARG A 120 -26.40 -10.09 -44.84
C ARG A 120 -26.05 -9.95 -46.33
N ASP A 121 -25.45 -8.84 -46.72
CA ASP A 121 -25.09 -8.56 -48.12
C ASP A 121 -24.01 -9.53 -48.64
N ARG A 122 -23.15 -10.03 -47.75
CA ARG A 122 -22.19 -11.11 -48.04
C ARG A 122 -22.80 -12.52 -48.02
N GLY A 123 -24.09 -12.65 -47.72
CA GLY A 123 -24.78 -13.94 -47.62
C GLY A 123 -24.36 -14.79 -46.42
N ALA A 124 -23.67 -14.20 -45.43
CA ALA A 124 -23.19 -14.91 -44.24
C ALA A 124 -24.29 -15.12 -43.19
N VAL A 125 -25.41 -14.39 -43.30
CA VAL A 125 -26.54 -14.43 -42.36
C VAL A 125 -27.83 -14.43 -43.16
N THR A 126 -28.78 -15.29 -42.78
CA THR A 126 -30.09 -15.37 -43.41
C THR A 126 -30.99 -14.19 -43.00
N GLU A 127 -32.00 -13.87 -43.80
CA GLU A 127 -32.91 -12.74 -43.49
C GLU A 127 -33.60 -12.91 -42.13
N GLU A 128 -33.96 -14.15 -41.76
CA GLU A 128 -34.58 -14.47 -40.48
C GLU A 128 -33.65 -14.19 -39.29
N GLU A 129 -32.36 -14.52 -39.41
CA GLU A 129 -31.35 -14.28 -38.39
C GLU A 129 -31.02 -12.78 -38.27
N TYR A 130 -30.97 -12.07 -39.39
CA TYR A 130 -30.78 -10.62 -39.42
C TYR A 130 -31.89 -9.87 -38.68
N GLN A 131 -33.16 -10.22 -38.93
CA GLN A 131 -34.31 -9.56 -38.27
C GLN A 131 -34.35 -9.83 -36.76
N ARG A 132 -33.99 -11.05 -36.32
CA ARG A 132 -33.87 -11.37 -34.89
C ARG A 132 -32.77 -10.56 -34.21
N ALA A 133 -31.60 -10.45 -34.84
CA ALA A 133 -30.47 -9.67 -34.31
C ALA A 133 -30.82 -8.17 -34.25
N LYS A 134 -31.40 -7.63 -35.33
CA LYS A 134 -31.87 -6.23 -35.38
C LYS A 134 -32.86 -5.90 -34.28
N THR A 135 -33.82 -6.78 -34.02
CA THR A 135 -34.83 -6.58 -32.96
C THR A 135 -34.19 -6.57 -31.57
N LYS A 136 -33.19 -7.44 -31.34
CA LYS A 136 -32.45 -7.50 -30.07
C LYS A 136 -31.55 -6.29 -29.83
N LEU A 137 -31.06 -5.65 -30.89
CA LEU A 137 -30.25 -4.43 -30.80
C LEU A 137 -31.08 -3.14 -30.66
N LEU A 138 -32.35 -3.15 -31.08
CA LEU A 138 -33.26 -2.01 -31.00
C LEU A 138 -34.16 -2.01 -29.75
N ALA A 139 -34.14 -3.08 -28.95
CA ALA A 139 -34.88 -3.26 -27.70
C ALA A 139 -34.07 -2.79 -26.49
#